data_AF-A0A7V9K9W5-F1
#
_entry.id   AF-A0A7V9K9W5-F1
#
_cell.length_a   1.000
_cell.length_b   1.000
_cell.length_c   1.000
_cell.angle_alpha   90.00
_cell.angle_beta   90.00
_cell.angle_gamma   90.00
#
_symmetry.space_group_name_H-M   'P 1'
#
loop_
_entity.id
_entity.type
_entity.pdbx_description
1 polymer ?
#
loop_
_entity_poly.entity_id
_entity_poly.type
_entity_poly.pdbx_seq_one_letter_code
_entity_poly.pdbx_strand_id
1 'polypeptide(L)'
;MPGHFAEWWGYGAFFLLVAVAQGLYGLALLARPGRALFFLGIGGNLAVVSLYVVTRTVGVPFFGPHAGEVEAVGLTDSVAAVLEVALVVALGALCWRARLPEVSSPVGPVWGSGAARVGAVGSGVSRRDFLRAAGAVGAVGASAGVLGAHAGRAAGQGNSGGKVAGDAGEHDAGAHEGDVGEHGGTGDVDLSRFDPSEFLRDFYWGEERREGGRTVREYEMVAEDAEIEVAPGVFYPAWTFNGQVPGPTLRAREGDRLRVVFKNRGTHPHTIHFHGIHAANMDGSLELVAPGQEFVYEFDAEPFGMHLYHCHTTPLRKHIEKGLYGVFIIDPKEGRPPADEMVMVMNGFDTNFDTENEVYTVNGVAFHYQRHPVKIKKGGPVRVYLANFTEFDLINSMHMHANFFDYYPTGTKLEPTEFTDTKMLAQGERGIMEFTYDRLGLFMFHAHVNEFAELGWLGFFEVEE
;
A
#
# COMPACT_ATOMS: atom_id res chain seq x y z
N MET A 1 -41.76 1.90 -29.79
CA MET A 1 -40.49 2.16 -30.52
C MET A 1 -39.87 3.42 -29.94
N PRO A 2 -38.53 3.53 -29.86
CA PRO A 2 -37.89 4.79 -29.48
C PRO A 2 -38.35 5.92 -30.41
N GLY A 3 -38.59 7.13 -29.89
CA GLY A 3 -39.26 8.23 -30.60
C GLY A 3 -38.71 8.49 -32.02
N HIS A 4 -37.40 8.47 -32.20
CA HIS A 4 -36.76 8.72 -33.50
C HIS A 4 -37.02 7.63 -34.56
N PHE A 5 -37.29 6.38 -34.17
CA PHE A 5 -37.72 5.34 -35.12
C PHE A 5 -39.16 5.55 -35.60
N ALA A 6 -39.97 6.28 -34.83
CA ALA A 6 -41.32 6.66 -35.23
C ALA A 6 -41.32 7.90 -36.16
N GLU A 7 -40.31 8.76 -36.07
CA GLU A 7 -40.12 9.94 -36.93
C GLU A 7 -39.51 9.56 -38.28
N TRP A 8 -38.36 8.89 -38.29
CA TRP A 8 -37.73 8.36 -39.50
C TRP A 8 -36.69 7.29 -39.16
N TRP A 9 -36.75 6.15 -39.84
CA TRP A 9 -35.89 4.99 -39.54
C TRP A 9 -34.39 5.31 -39.55
N GLY A 10 -33.94 6.24 -40.39
CA GLY A 10 -32.52 6.59 -40.48
C GLY A 10 -32.02 7.47 -39.33
N TYR A 11 -32.89 8.25 -38.67
CA TYR A 11 -32.51 8.94 -37.43
C TYR A 11 -32.33 7.91 -36.31
N GLY A 12 -33.26 6.96 -36.19
CA GLY A 12 -33.13 5.84 -35.27
C GLY A 12 -31.86 5.02 -35.49
N ALA A 13 -31.54 4.70 -36.76
CA ALA A 13 -30.31 3.99 -37.10
C ALA A 13 -29.05 4.79 -36.79
N PHE A 14 -29.05 6.10 -37.06
CA PHE A 14 -27.93 6.99 -36.75
C PHE A 14 -27.62 7.03 -35.25
N PHE A 15 -28.62 7.32 -34.41
CA PHE A 15 -28.41 7.38 -32.96
C PHE A 15 -28.04 6.03 -32.35
N LEU A 16 -28.57 4.93 -32.90
CA LEU A 16 -28.18 3.58 -32.48
C LEU A 16 -26.71 3.30 -32.82
N LEU A 17 -26.25 3.68 -34.02
CA LEU A 17 -24.86 3.52 -34.42
C LEU A 17 -23.91 4.35 -33.54
N VAL A 18 -24.27 5.60 -33.24
CA VAL A 18 -23.50 6.46 -32.32
C VAL A 18 -23.44 5.84 -30.91
N ALA A 19 -24.57 5.40 -30.36
CA ALA A 19 -24.61 4.79 -29.04
C ALA A 19 -23.77 3.49 -28.95
N VAL A 20 -23.87 2.62 -29.97
CA VAL A 20 -23.05 1.39 -30.04
C VAL A 20 -21.57 1.74 -30.18
N ALA A 21 -21.22 2.72 -31.02
CA ALA A 21 -19.84 3.15 -31.20
C ALA A 21 -19.24 3.73 -29.90
N GLN A 22 -20.02 4.53 -29.16
CA GLN A 22 -19.59 5.09 -27.87
C GLN A 22 -19.47 4.01 -26.78
N GLY A 23 -20.36 3.02 -26.77
CA GLY A 23 -20.25 1.87 -25.87
C GLY A 23 -19.00 1.02 -26.15
N LEU A 24 -18.73 0.73 -27.43
CA LEU A 24 -17.52 0.00 -27.85
C LEU A 24 -16.24 0.80 -27.58
N TYR A 25 -16.29 2.12 -27.78
CA TYR A 25 -15.19 3.01 -27.44
C TYR A 25 -14.90 3.00 -25.93
N GLY A 26 -15.93 3.07 -25.09
CA GLY A 26 -15.78 2.97 -23.63
C GLY A 26 -15.13 1.64 -23.21
N LEU A 27 -15.57 0.52 -23.79
CA LEU A 27 -14.95 -0.78 -23.54
C LEU A 27 -13.49 -0.85 -24.02
N ALA A 28 -13.18 -0.28 -25.19
CA ALA A 28 -11.81 -0.22 -25.70
C ALA A 28 -10.89 0.64 -24.82
N LEU A 29 -11.41 1.75 -24.30
CA LEU A 29 -10.69 2.66 -23.40
C LEU A 29 -10.36 1.97 -22.06
N LEU A 30 -11.30 1.18 -21.52
CA LEU A 30 -11.09 0.38 -20.31
C LEU A 30 -10.13 -0.80 -20.54
N ALA A 31 -10.14 -1.40 -21.73
CA ALA A 31 -9.32 -2.57 -22.03
C ALA A 31 -7.84 -2.21 -22.28
N ARG A 32 -7.57 -1.13 -23.04
CA ARG A 32 -6.21 -0.70 -23.39
C ARG A 32 -6.14 0.81 -23.58
N PRO A 33 -6.01 1.62 -22.51
CA PRO A 33 -5.91 3.06 -22.65
C PRO A 33 -4.68 3.44 -23.46
N GLY A 34 -4.82 4.40 -24.38
CA GLY A 34 -3.74 4.80 -25.26
C GLY A 34 -4.01 6.10 -25.99
N ARG A 35 -2.95 6.81 -26.38
CA ARG A 35 -3.05 8.15 -27.00
C ARG A 35 -3.92 8.15 -28.26
N ALA A 36 -3.81 7.10 -29.07
CA ALA A 36 -4.64 6.94 -30.27
C ALA A 36 -6.13 6.86 -29.93
N LEU A 37 -6.49 6.14 -28.86
CA LEU A 37 -7.88 6.06 -28.39
C LEU A 37 -8.34 7.39 -27.79
N PHE A 38 -7.49 8.12 -27.06
CA PHE A 38 -7.88 9.43 -26.54
C PHE A 38 -8.17 10.42 -27.68
N PHE A 39 -7.33 10.47 -28.73
CA PHE A 39 -7.60 11.29 -29.90
C PHE A 39 -8.85 10.83 -30.67
N LEU A 40 -9.07 9.53 -30.77
CA LEU A 40 -10.28 8.96 -31.38
C LEU A 40 -11.54 9.39 -30.61
N GLY A 41 -11.52 9.33 -29.28
CA GLY A 41 -12.62 9.77 -28.42
C GLY A 41 -12.86 11.26 -28.48
N ILE A 42 -11.80 12.08 -28.46
CA ILE A 42 -11.91 13.54 -28.63
C ILE A 42 -12.58 13.85 -29.98
N GLY A 43 -12.10 13.23 -31.07
CA GLY A 43 -12.65 13.45 -32.41
C GLY A 43 -14.11 13.00 -32.52
N GLY A 44 -14.44 11.82 -32.01
CA GLY A 44 -15.80 11.27 -32.05
C GLY A 44 -16.81 12.12 -31.30
N ASN A 45 -16.49 12.52 -30.06
CA ASN A 45 -17.41 13.31 -29.24
C ASN A 45 -17.51 14.76 -29.75
N LEU A 46 -16.44 15.35 -30.28
CA LEU A 46 -16.52 16.64 -30.98
C LEU A 46 -17.42 16.57 -32.23
N ALA A 47 -17.44 15.45 -32.96
CA ALA A 47 -18.34 15.29 -34.10
C ALA A 47 -19.81 15.25 -33.67
N VAL A 48 -20.13 14.57 -32.55
CA VAL A 48 -21.48 14.52 -31.96
C VAL A 48 -21.91 15.91 -31.47
N VAL A 49 -21.05 16.61 -30.74
CA VAL A 49 -21.29 17.99 -30.28
C VAL A 49 -21.47 18.95 -31.46
N SER A 50 -20.63 18.82 -32.49
CA SER A 50 -20.73 19.65 -33.70
C SER A 50 -22.05 19.41 -34.43
N LEU A 51 -22.47 18.15 -34.55
CA LEU A 51 -23.77 17.81 -35.14
C LEU A 51 -24.92 18.40 -34.32
N TYR A 52 -24.86 18.29 -32.99
CA TYR A 52 -25.84 18.92 -32.10
C TYR A 52 -25.92 20.43 -32.36
N VAL A 53 -24.79 21.15 -32.35
CA VAL A 53 -24.77 22.60 -32.64
C VAL A 53 -25.38 22.90 -34.00
N VAL A 54 -24.98 22.18 -35.05
CA VAL A 54 -25.48 22.38 -36.41
C VAL A 54 -26.99 22.22 -36.49
N THR A 55 -27.58 21.17 -35.90
CA THR A 55 -29.03 20.98 -36.03
C THR A 55 -29.85 22.00 -35.23
N ARG A 56 -29.24 22.66 -34.23
CA ARG A 56 -29.87 23.73 -33.43
C ARG A 56 -29.64 25.13 -34.00
N THR A 57 -28.67 25.33 -34.89
CA THR A 57 -28.38 26.65 -35.47
C THR A 57 -28.69 26.77 -36.95
N VAL A 58 -28.45 25.71 -37.73
CA VAL A 58 -28.60 25.67 -39.19
C VAL A 58 -29.72 24.72 -39.61
N GLY A 59 -30.05 23.74 -38.77
CA GLY A 59 -31.05 22.71 -39.03
C GLY A 59 -30.44 21.38 -39.44
N VAL A 60 -31.27 20.33 -39.52
CA VAL A 60 -30.80 18.96 -39.76
C VAL A 60 -30.08 18.86 -41.12
N PRO A 61 -28.83 18.35 -41.16
CA PRO A 61 -28.03 18.37 -42.39
C PRO A 61 -28.55 17.36 -43.43
N PHE A 62 -28.97 17.90 -44.58
CA PHE A 62 -29.20 17.30 -45.92
C PHE A 62 -30.09 16.05 -46.08
N PHE A 63 -30.32 15.22 -45.05
CA PHE A 63 -31.06 13.96 -45.19
C PHE A 63 -32.17 13.82 -44.15
N GLY A 64 -33.31 13.29 -44.59
CA GLY A 64 -34.48 13.02 -43.75
C GLY A 64 -35.64 14.00 -43.99
N PRO A 65 -36.83 13.71 -43.42
CA PRO A 65 -38.05 14.49 -43.64
C PRO A 65 -37.99 15.92 -43.07
N HIS A 66 -37.02 16.21 -42.20
CA HIS A 66 -36.85 17.49 -41.51
C HIS A 66 -35.54 18.21 -41.90
N ALA A 67 -34.98 17.89 -43.07
CA ALA A 67 -33.73 18.51 -43.52
C ALA A 67 -33.88 20.04 -43.65
N GLY A 68 -32.96 20.79 -43.04
CA GLY A 68 -32.99 22.25 -42.99
C GLY A 68 -33.95 22.85 -41.96
N GLU A 69 -34.70 22.03 -41.20
CA GLU A 69 -35.49 22.49 -40.07
C GLU A 69 -34.64 22.54 -38.80
N VAL A 70 -34.79 23.61 -38.02
CA VAL A 70 -34.08 23.80 -36.76
C VAL A 70 -34.76 23.01 -35.66
N GLU A 71 -33.99 22.15 -34.99
CA GLU A 71 -34.49 21.36 -33.87
C GLU A 71 -34.61 22.21 -32.60
N ALA A 72 -35.67 22.02 -31.85
CA ALA A 72 -35.83 22.63 -30.54
C ALA A 72 -34.81 22.06 -29.54
N VAL A 73 -34.35 22.90 -28.61
CA VAL A 73 -33.47 22.47 -27.52
C VAL A 73 -34.30 21.71 -26.50
N GLY A 74 -34.06 20.41 -26.36
CA GLY A 74 -34.63 19.60 -25.30
C GLY A 74 -33.76 19.59 -24.03
N LEU A 75 -34.26 18.96 -22.98
CA LEU A 75 -33.48 18.74 -21.76
C LEU A 75 -32.48 17.59 -21.91
N THR A 76 -32.89 16.50 -22.56
CA THR A 76 -32.11 15.25 -22.64
C THR A 76 -30.90 15.35 -23.58
N ASP A 77 -31.09 16.00 -24.72
CA ASP A 77 -30.04 16.34 -25.69
C ASP A 77 -29.08 17.40 -25.15
N SER A 78 -29.57 18.38 -24.38
CA SER A 78 -28.70 19.33 -23.68
C SER A 78 -27.80 18.65 -22.65
N VAL A 79 -28.36 17.74 -21.83
CA VAL A 79 -27.58 16.96 -20.86
C VAL A 79 -26.56 16.08 -21.56
N ALA A 80 -26.96 15.39 -22.63
CA ALA A 80 -26.04 14.58 -23.43
C ALA A 80 -24.89 15.43 -23.99
N ALA A 81 -25.18 16.58 -24.62
CA ALA A 81 -24.15 17.47 -25.17
C ALA A 81 -23.17 17.99 -24.10
N VAL A 82 -23.65 18.30 -22.89
CA VAL A 82 -22.80 18.70 -21.77
C VAL A 82 -21.87 17.56 -21.34
N LEU A 83 -22.38 16.33 -21.25
CA LEU A 83 -21.58 15.15 -20.92
C LEU A 83 -20.51 14.87 -22.00
N GLU A 84 -20.85 15.05 -23.27
CA GLU A 84 -19.87 14.93 -24.38
C GLU A 84 -18.74 15.95 -24.26
N VAL A 85 -19.07 17.21 -23.95
CA VAL A 85 -18.06 18.26 -23.74
C VAL A 85 -17.18 17.93 -22.53
N ALA A 86 -17.77 17.48 -21.43
CA ALA A 86 -17.02 17.07 -20.24
C ALA A 86 -16.05 15.93 -20.54
N LEU A 87 -16.48 14.94 -21.35
CA LEU A 87 -15.64 13.83 -21.78
C LEU A 87 -14.48 14.28 -22.67
N VAL A 88 -14.71 15.22 -23.60
CA VAL A 88 -13.64 15.82 -24.42
C VAL A 88 -12.60 16.52 -23.54
N VAL A 89 -13.03 17.29 -22.54
CA VAL A 89 -12.13 17.99 -21.60
C VAL A 89 -11.31 16.98 -20.77
N ALA A 90 -11.95 15.93 -20.25
CA ALA A 90 -11.26 14.89 -19.48
C ALA A 90 -10.20 14.15 -20.33
N LEU A 91 -10.55 13.74 -21.56
CA LEU A 91 -9.61 13.09 -22.48
C LEU A 91 -8.46 14.03 -22.91
N GLY A 92 -8.74 15.33 -23.06
CA GLY A 92 -7.73 16.35 -23.31
C GLY A 92 -6.74 16.51 -22.15
N ALA A 93 -7.23 16.51 -20.91
CA ALA A 93 -6.39 16.57 -19.71
C ALA A 93 -5.49 15.32 -19.58
N LEU A 94 -6.01 14.13 -19.90
CA LEU A 94 -5.23 12.90 -19.94
C LEU A 94 -4.15 12.94 -21.04
N CYS A 95 -4.45 13.51 -22.21
CA CYS A 95 -3.46 13.74 -23.27
C CYS A 95 -2.37 14.74 -22.86
N TRP A 96 -2.72 15.74 -22.04
CA TRP A 96 -1.79 16.75 -21.54
C TRP A 96 -0.86 16.20 -20.46
N ARG A 97 -1.38 15.40 -19.52
CA ARG A 97 -0.53 14.68 -18.54
C ARG A 97 0.50 13.79 -19.23
N ALA A 98 0.13 13.11 -20.32
CA ALA A 98 1.04 12.32 -21.15
C ALA A 98 1.99 13.14 -22.07
N ARG A 99 2.01 14.48 -21.95
CA ARG A 99 2.92 15.40 -22.68
C ARG A 99 3.95 16.08 -21.79
N LEU A 100 3.85 15.96 -20.47
CA LEU A 100 4.90 16.45 -19.59
C LEU A 100 6.17 15.64 -19.89
N PRO A 101 7.29 16.28 -20.31
CA PRO A 101 8.55 15.57 -20.45
C PRO A 101 8.92 15.01 -19.07
N GLU A 102 9.35 13.76 -19.02
CA GLU A 102 10.23 13.35 -17.92
C GLU A 102 11.34 14.40 -17.82
N VAL A 103 11.54 14.96 -16.63
CA VAL A 103 12.70 15.80 -16.36
C VAL A 103 13.90 14.87 -16.40
N SER A 104 14.47 14.70 -17.59
CA SER A 104 15.75 14.02 -17.77
C SER A 104 16.82 14.84 -17.06
N SER A 105 17.27 14.38 -15.90
CA SER A 105 18.48 14.92 -15.25
C SER A 105 19.68 14.69 -16.17
N PRO A 106 20.60 15.67 -16.32
CA PRO A 106 21.75 15.53 -17.20
C PRO A 106 22.80 14.67 -16.50
N VAL A 107 22.77 13.37 -16.75
CA VAL A 107 23.93 12.50 -16.48
C VAL A 107 24.38 11.95 -17.83
N GLY A 108 25.49 12.49 -18.33
CA GLY A 108 26.13 12.02 -19.55
C GLY A 108 26.66 10.59 -19.40
N PRO A 109 26.87 9.87 -20.51
CA PRO A 109 27.33 8.49 -20.48
C PRO A 109 28.82 8.45 -20.11
N VAL A 110 29.13 7.96 -18.90
CA VAL A 110 30.49 7.47 -18.59
C VAL A 110 30.61 6.08 -19.20
N TRP A 111 31.31 6.00 -20.33
CA TRP A 111 31.81 4.74 -20.86
C TRP A 111 32.82 4.14 -19.88
N GLY A 112 32.44 3.02 -19.29
CA GLY A 112 33.31 2.13 -18.53
C GLY A 112 32.81 0.70 -18.72
N SER A 113 33.39 0.04 -19.72
CA SER A 113 33.15 -1.35 -20.10
C SER A 113 33.35 -2.32 -18.93
N GLY A 114 32.27 -3.02 -18.56
CA GLY A 114 32.29 -4.10 -17.57
C GLY A 114 30.89 -4.58 -17.17
N ALA A 115 29.95 -4.64 -18.12
CA ALA A 115 28.60 -5.10 -17.85
C ALA A 115 28.58 -6.64 -17.69
N ALA A 116 28.64 -7.11 -16.45
CA ALA A 116 28.00 -8.36 -16.09
C ALA A 116 26.48 -8.13 -16.22
N ARG A 117 25.84 -8.85 -17.14
CA ARG A 117 24.38 -8.85 -17.29
C ARG A 117 23.77 -9.50 -16.05
N VAL A 118 23.32 -8.68 -15.10
CA VAL A 118 22.28 -9.10 -14.16
C VAL A 118 20.96 -8.99 -14.92
N GLY A 119 20.32 -10.14 -15.16
CA GLY A 119 19.05 -10.22 -15.85
C GLY A 119 17.95 -9.61 -14.98
N ALA A 120 17.42 -8.46 -15.40
CA ALA A 120 16.13 -8.00 -14.92
C ALA A 120 15.03 -8.85 -15.58
N VAL A 121 14.53 -9.84 -14.85
CA VAL A 121 13.24 -10.50 -15.14
C VAL A 121 12.54 -10.73 -13.81
N GLY A 122 11.89 -9.68 -13.31
CA GLY A 122 10.73 -9.80 -12.45
C GLY A 122 9.56 -9.18 -13.21
N SER A 123 8.57 -9.97 -13.60
CA SER A 123 7.33 -9.45 -14.16
C SER A 123 6.62 -8.69 -13.03
N GLY A 124 6.63 -7.36 -13.06
CA GLY A 124 5.86 -6.55 -12.12
C GLY A 124 4.40 -7.02 -12.11
N VAL A 125 3.87 -7.29 -10.92
CA VAL A 125 2.47 -7.73 -10.77
C VAL A 125 1.59 -6.50 -10.84
N SER A 126 0.48 -6.54 -11.57
CA SER A 126 -0.47 -5.41 -11.58
C SER A 126 -1.46 -5.52 -10.42
N ARG A 127 -2.05 -4.40 -9.97
CA ARG A 127 -3.14 -4.40 -8.96
C ARG A 127 -4.22 -5.45 -9.25
N ARG A 128 -4.58 -5.58 -10.53
CA ARG A 128 -5.60 -6.53 -10.98
C ARG A 128 -5.17 -7.97 -10.79
N ASP A 129 -3.90 -8.29 -11.04
CA ASP A 129 -3.37 -9.63 -10.90
C ASP A 129 -3.19 -9.99 -9.41
N PHE A 130 -2.76 -9.02 -8.59
CA PHE A 130 -2.70 -9.16 -7.14
C PHE A 130 -4.09 -9.44 -6.53
N LEU A 131 -5.11 -8.64 -6.86
CA LEU A 131 -6.47 -8.84 -6.37
C LEU A 131 -7.08 -10.19 -6.81
N ARG A 132 -6.74 -10.69 -7.99
CA ARG A 132 -7.17 -12.03 -8.45
C ARG A 132 -6.56 -13.14 -7.60
N ALA A 133 -5.29 -13.00 -7.22
CA ALA A 133 -4.61 -13.95 -6.33
C ALA A 133 -5.13 -13.83 -4.88
N ALA A 134 -5.23 -12.61 -4.35
CA ALA A 134 -5.69 -12.32 -3.00
C ALA A 134 -7.17 -12.68 -2.77
N GLY A 135 -8.03 -12.49 -3.77
CA GLY A 135 -9.45 -12.84 -3.72
C GLY A 135 -9.74 -14.32 -3.48
N ALA A 136 -8.80 -15.22 -3.83
CA ALA A 136 -8.89 -16.64 -3.50
C ALA A 136 -8.65 -16.92 -2.00
N VAL A 137 -7.91 -16.06 -1.30
CA VAL A 137 -7.59 -16.17 0.13
C VAL A 137 -8.63 -15.42 0.99
N GLY A 138 -9.11 -14.25 0.54
CA GLY A 138 -10.11 -13.44 1.26
C GLY A 138 -11.49 -14.09 1.42
N ALA A 139 -11.90 -14.94 0.47
CA ALA A 139 -13.20 -15.61 0.51
C ALA A 139 -13.34 -16.66 1.64
N VAL A 140 -12.21 -17.20 2.13
CA VAL A 140 -12.20 -18.23 3.20
C VAL A 140 -12.21 -17.60 4.60
N GLY A 141 -11.61 -16.41 4.78
CA GLY A 141 -11.59 -15.70 6.06
C GLY A 141 -12.93 -15.08 6.47
N ALA A 142 -13.66 -14.50 5.52
CA ALA A 142 -14.96 -13.88 5.79
C ALA A 142 -16.09 -14.89 6.10
N SER A 143 -15.96 -16.14 5.63
CA SER A 143 -17.01 -17.16 5.80
C SER A 143 -16.82 -18.03 7.05
N ALA A 144 -15.62 -18.07 7.65
CA ALA A 144 -15.37 -18.76 8.92
C ALA A 144 -16.02 -18.04 10.14
N GLY A 145 -16.06 -16.70 10.13
CA GLY A 145 -16.67 -15.92 11.22
C GLY A 145 -18.19 -16.05 11.31
N VAL A 146 -18.86 -16.36 10.20
CA VAL A 146 -20.34 -16.50 10.15
C VAL A 146 -20.78 -17.92 10.55
N LEU A 147 -19.97 -18.95 10.33
CA LEU A 147 -20.30 -20.33 10.70
C LEU A 147 -20.04 -20.66 12.18
N GLY A 148 -19.10 -19.95 12.84
CA GLY A 148 -18.84 -20.11 14.28
C GLY A 148 -19.98 -19.60 15.19
N ALA A 149 -20.78 -18.64 14.72
CA ALA A 149 -21.87 -18.06 15.51
C ALA A 149 -23.19 -18.87 15.45
N HIS A 150 -23.34 -19.79 14.51
CA HIS A 150 -24.56 -20.61 14.35
C HIS A 150 -24.46 -22.02 14.93
N ALA A 151 -23.25 -22.51 15.24
CA ALA A 151 -23.07 -23.83 15.87
C ALA A 151 -23.44 -23.88 17.38
N GLY A 152 -23.50 -22.72 18.05
CA GLY A 152 -23.81 -22.61 19.48
C GLY A 152 -25.30 -22.70 19.87
N ARG A 153 -26.23 -22.84 18.91
CA ARG A 153 -27.68 -22.85 19.16
C ARG A 153 -28.43 -24.14 18.81
N ALA A 154 -27.72 -25.20 18.43
CA ALA A 154 -28.34 -26.49 18.06
C ALA A 154 -27.91 -27.67 18.95
N ALA A 155 -27.50 -27.43 20.20
CA ALA A 155 -27.20 -28.49 21.17
C ALA A 155 -28.15 -28.38 22.37
N GLY A 156 -29.35 -28.92 22.21
CA GLY A 156 -30.34 -28.95 23.29
C GLY A 156 -31.58 -29.73 22.92
N GLN A 157 -31.46 -31.05 22.73
CA GLN A 157 -32.46 -32.08 23.11
C GLN A 157 -32.11 -33.46 22.54
N GLY A 158 -32.16 -34.48 23.40
CA GLY A 158 -32.77 -35.76 23.04
C GLY A 158 -31.86 -36.92 22.58
N ASN A 159 -31.49 -37.73 23.56
CA ASN A 159 -30.99 -39.12 23.50
C ASN A 159 -31.71 -40.06 22.48
N SER A 160 -30.96 -40.85 21.69
CA SER A 160 -31.03 -42.34 21.64
C SER A 160 -30.41 -42.99 20.38
N GLY A 161 -29.47 -43.93 20.62
CA GLY A 161 -29.33 -45.25 19.96
C GLY A 161 -29.08 -45.41 18.46
N GLY A 162 -27.95 -46.05 18.10
CA GLY A 162 -27.85 -46.82 16.84
C GLY A 162 -26.43 -47.03 16.30
N LYS A 163 -25.87 -48.24 16.47
CA LYS A 163 -24.66 -48.75 15.80
C LYS A 163 -24.89 -48.89 14.28
N VAL A 164 -23.87 -48.66 13.43
CA VAL A 164 -23.40 -49.56 12.34
C VAL A 164 -21.94 -49.25 11.99
N ALA A 165 -21.17 -50.28 11.66
CA ALA A 165 -19.74 -50.32 11.33
C ALA A 165 -19.48 -50.44 9.80
N GLY A 166 -18.20 -50.31 9.42
CA GLY A 166 -17.62 -50.68 8.11
C GLY A 166 -17.16 -49.45 7.32
N ASP A 167 -16.07 -49.43 6.57
CA ASP A 167 -15.01 -50.39 6.27
C ASP A 167 -13.87 -49.58 5.61
N ALA A 168 -12.65 -50.11 5.66
CA ALA A 168 -11.45 -49.53 5.07
C ALA A 168 -11.44 -49.66 3.54
N GLY A 169 -10.73 -48.74 2.89
CA GLY A 169 -10.46 -48.78 1.45
C GLY A 169 -9.27 -47.90 1.08
N GLU A 170 -8.07 -48.47 1.22
CA GLU A 170 -6.82 -47.99 0.63
C GLU A 170 -6.87 -48.11 -0.89
N HIS A 171 -6.46 -47.07 -1.63
CA HIS A 171 -5.98 -47.18 -3.00
C HIS A 171 -4.82 -46.21 -3.23
N ASP A 172 -3.69 -46.80 -3.61
CA ASP A 172 -2.39 -46.21 -3.91
C ASP A 172 -2.22 -45.89 -5.41
N ALA A 173 -1.25 -45.01 -5.66
CA ALA A 173 -0.44 -44.80 -6.87
C ALA A 173 -1.00 -44.01 -8.08
N GLY A 174 -0.22 -43.01 -8.49
CA GLY A 174 -0.21 -42.51 -9.87
C GLY A 174 0.36 -41.11 -10.06
N ALA A 175 1.69 -40.98 -10.03
CA ALA A 175 2.39 -39.76 -10.46
C ALA A 175 2.15 -39.49 -11.96
N HIS A 176 1.83 -38.23 -12.29
CA HIS A 176 2.05 -37.67 -13.62
C HIS A 176 2.68 -36.28 -13.45
N GLU A 177 3.97 -36.21 -13.74
CA GLU A 177 4.68 -34.96 -14.02
C GLU A 177 4.10 -34.34 -15.30
N GLY A 178 3.72 -33.08 -15.19
CA GLY A 178 3.27 -32.23 -16.28
C GLY A 178 3.62 -30.78 -15.92
N ASP A 179 4.78 -30.35 -16.40
CA ASP A 179 5.30 -28.98 -16.38
C ASP A 179 4.29 -28.02 -17.04
N VAL A 180 3.67 -27.14 -16.22
CA VAL A 180 2.98 -25.93 -16.67
C VAL A 180 3.18 -24.87 -15.58
N GLY A 181 3.92 -23.81 -15.90
CA GLY A 181 4.24 -22.71 -14.97
C GLY A 181 3.00 -22.06 -14.36
N GLU A 182 2.91 -22.11 -13.05
CA GLU A 182 1.81 -21.57 -12.24
C GLU A 182 2.23 -20.22 -11.64
N HIS A 183 2.09 -19.14 -12.42
CA HIS A 183 2.06 -17.78 -11.88
C HIS A 183 0.67 -17.55 -11.26
N GLY A 184 0.53 -17.92 -9.98
CA GLY A 184 -0.68 -17.74 -9.19
C GLY A 184 -0.45 -18.21 -7.76
N GLY A 185 0.25 -17.40 -6.96
CA GLY A 185 0.70 -17.77 -5.62
C GLY A 185 -0.45 -18.13 -4.67
N THR A 186 -0.78 -19.42 -4.60
CA THR A 186 -1.49 -20.03 -3.47
C THR A 186 -0.41 -20.50 -2.48
N GLY A 187 -0.11 -19.69 -1.47
CA GLY A 187 0.97 -19.97 -0.52
C GLY A 187 1.24 -18.83 0.44
N ASP A 188 2.16 -19.05 1.37
CA ASP A 188 2.71 -18.01 2.24
C ASP A 188 4.11 -17.58 1.79
N VAL A 189 4.60 -16.45 2.28
CA VAL A 189 5.96 -15.96 1.99
C VAL A 189 7.01 -16.79 2.73
N ASP A 190 8.22 -16.92 2.17
CA ASP A 190 9.35 -17.52 2.89
C ASP A 190 9.87 -16.59 4.00
N LEU A 191 9.42 -16.85 5.22
CA LEU A 191 9.81 -16.09 6.42
C LEU A 191 11.24 -16.36 6.90
N SER A 192 11.99 -17.29 6.28
CA SER A 192 13.36 -17.61 6.72
C SER A 192 14.36 -16.47 6.51
N ARG A 193 14.03 -15.53 5.62
CA ARG A 193 14.85 -14.34 5.34
C ARG A 193 14.39 -13.11 6.12
N PHE A 194 13.08 -12.90 6.19
CA PHE A 194 12.46 -11.76 6.85
C PHE A 194 11.10 -12.18 7.42
N ASP A 195 10.96 -12.13 8.75
CA ASP A 195 9.71 -12.41 9.45
C ASP A 195 9.17 -11.14 10.13
N PRO A 196 8.08 -10.54 9.62
CA PRO A 196 7.43 -9.42 10.28
C PRO A 196 6.99 -9.70 11.73
N SER A 197 6.82 -10.97 12.14
CA SER A 197 6.49 -11.34 13.52
C SER A 197 7.65 -11.12 14.48
N GLU A 198 8.89 -11.35 14.01
CA GLU A 198 10.09 -11.07 14.80
C GLU A 198 10.30 -9.57 14.92
N PHE A 199 10.24 -8.84 13.79
CA PHE A 199 10.35 -7.39 13.77
C PHE A 199 9.35 -6.70 14.71
N LEU A 200 8.12 -7.22 14.79
CA LEU A 200 7.02 -6.64 15.57
C LEU A 200 7.43 -6.28 17.01
N ARG A 201 8.31 -7.05 17.64
CA ARG A 201 8.77 -6.83 19.03
C ARG A 201 10.30 -6.70 19.15
N ASP A 202 11.00 -6.56 18.03
CA ASP A 202 12.45 -6.37 18.03
C ASP A 202 12.83 -4.89 18.20
N PHE A 203 13.47 -4.58 19.31
CA PHE A 203 13.93 -3.24 19.64
C PHE A 203 15.46 -3.23 19.70
N TYR A 204 16.07 -2.60 18.70
CA TYR A 204 17.51 -2.50 18.61
C TYR A 204 18.03 -1.40 19.54
N TRP A 205 18.61 -1.82 20.67
CA TRP A 205 19.19 -0.93 21.69
C TRP A 205 20.65 -0.52 21.41
N GLY A 206 21.29 -1.07 20.39
CA GLY A 206 22.72 -0.84 20.14
C GLY A 206 23.63 -1.35 21.27
N GLU A 207 24.91 -1.02 21.18
CA GLU A 207 25.88 -1.24 22.24
C GLU A 207 25.87 -0.06 23.22
N GLU A 208 25.80 -0.35 24.52
CA GLU A 208 25.95 0.67 25.56
C GLU A 208 27.42 0.86 25.94
N ARG A 209 27.90 2.10 25.87
CA ARG A 209 29.21 2.53 26.35
C ARG A 209 29.07 3.66 27.36
N ARG A 210 30.10 3.83 28.19
CA ARG A 210 30.22 4.98 29.12
C ARG A 210 31.40 5.84 28.69
N GLU A 211 31.11 7.07 28.27
CA GLU A 211 32.13 8.04 27.86
C GLU A 211 31.90 9.35 28.61
N GLY A 212 32.92 9.83 29.34
CA GLY A 212 32.83 11.11 30.07
C GLY A 212 31.70 11.18 31.11
N GLY A 213 31.26 10.04 31.65
CA GLY A 213 30.13 9.96 32.59
C GLY A 213 28.74 9.91 31.94
N ARG A 214 28.67 10.00 30.61
CA ARG A 214 27.43 9.89 29.83
C ARG A 214 27.26 8.48 29.25
N THR A 215 26.01 8.03 29.14
CA THR A 215 25.67 6.83 28.37
C THR A 215 25.76 7.18 26.88
N VAL A 216 26.58 6.44 26.15
CA VAL A 216 26.65 6.49 24.68
C VAL A 216 26.05 5.20 24.15
N ARG A 217 25.11 5.32 23.23
CA ARG A 217 24.44 4.20 22.57
C ARG A 217 24.88 4.15 21.12
N GLU A 218 25.62 3.11 20.78
CA GLU A 218 26.25 2.94 19.48
C GLU A 218 25.47 1.93 18.63
N TYR A 219 25.10 2.31 17.42
CA TYR A 219 24.38 1.46 16.48
C TYR A 219 25.20 1.25 15.22
N GLU A 220 25.17 0.05 14.67
CA GLU A 220 25.64 -0.21 13.32
C GLU A 220 24.44 -0.30 12.38
N MET A 221 24.43 0.60 11.39
CA MET A 221 23.40 0.67 10.36
C MET A 221 24.07 0.48 9.00
N VAL A 222 23.58 -0.46 8.22
CA VAL A 222 24.13 -0.82 6.91
C VAL A 222 23.05 -0.62 5.87
N ALA A 223 23.29 0.25 4.88
CA ALA A 223 22.44 0.29 3.69
C ALA A 223 22.91 -0.79 2.71
N GLU A 224 22.00 -1.65 2.25
CA GLU A 224 22.29 -2.68 1.25
C GLU A 224 21.10 -2.98 0.36
N ASP A 225 21.39 -3.41 -0.87
CA ASP A 225 20.38 -3.80 -1.85
C ASP A 225 19.97 -5.25 -1.54
N ALA A 226 18.66 -5.50 -1.38
CA ALA A 226 18.14 -6.83 -1.10
C ALA A 226 16.86 -7.08 -1.90
N GLU A 227 16.65 -8.33 -2.30
CA GLU A 227 15.38 -8.78 -2.85
C GLU A 227 14.52 -9.35 -1.72
N ILE A 228 13.37 -8.73 -1.46
CA ILE A 228 12.42 -9.13 -0.42
C ILE A 228 11.15 -9.66 -1.06
N GLU A 229 10.54 -10.68 -0.48
CA GLU A 229 9.25 -11.21 -0.95
C GLU A 229 8.12 -10.50 -0.19
N VAL A 230 7.40 -9.60 -0.86
CA VAL A 230 6.37 -8.74 -0.21
C VAL A 230 4.97 -9.37 -0.24
N ALA A 231 4.80 -10.38 -1.08
CA ALA A 231 3.64 -11.26 -1.15
C ALA A 231 4.07 -12.57 -1.83
N PRO A 232 3.31 -13.67 -1.71
CA PRO A 232 3.70 -14.97 -2.27
C PRO A 232 4.04 -14.89 -3.76
N GLY A 233 5.30 -15.16 -4.10
CA GLY A 233 5.86 -15.10 -5.45
C GLY A 233 6.12 -13.69 -5.99
N VAL A 234 5.93 -12.64 -5.18
CA VAL A 234 6.14 -11.24 -5.55
C VAL A 234 7.39 -10.70 -4.86
N PHE A 235 8.48 -10.68 -5.62
CA PHE A 235 9.77 -10.19 -5.15
C PHE A 235 9.95 -8.71 -5.51
N TYR A 236 10.41 -7.93 -4.53
CA TYR A 236 10.65 -6.50 -4.64
C TYR A 236 12.15 -6.20 -4.45
N PRO A 237 12.81 -5.51 -5.40
CA PRO A 237 14.20 -5.11 -5.26
C PRO A 237 14.29 -3.86 -4.37
N ALA A 238 14.45 -4.10 -3.07
CA ALA A 238 14.49 -3.10 -2.01
C ALA A 238 15.89 -2.51 -1.82
N TRP A 239 15.91 -1.30 -1.27
CA TRP A 239 17.06 -0.75 -0.58
C TRP A 239 16.74 -0.76 0.91
N THR A 240 17.60 -1.41 1.68
CA THR A 240 17.28 -1.79 3.06
C THR A 240 18.24 -1.16 4.05
N PHE A 241 17.80 -1.01 5.29
CA PHE A 241 18.71 -0.88 6.42
C PHE A 241 18.81 -2.24 7.12
N ASN A 242 20.02 -2.78 7.23
CA ASN A 242 20.32 -4.09 7.83
C ASN A 242 19.54 -5.26 7.20
N GLY A 243 19.33 -5.24 5.88
CA GLY A 243 18.74 -6.37 5.14
C GLY A 243 17.23 -6.49 5.23
N GLN A 244 16.53 -5.56 5.89
CA GLN A 244 15.08 -5.62 6.11
C GLN A 244 14.34 -4.31 5.77
N VAL A 245 13.02 -4.44 5.52
CA VAL A 245 12.07 -3.33 5.31
C VAL A 245 10.83 -3.55 6.16
N PRO A 246 10.51 -2.68 7.13
CA PRO A 246 11.28 -1.49 7.55
C PRO A 246 12.64 -1.85 8.14
N GLY A 247 13.53 -0.86 8.23
CA GLY A 247 14.79 -0.98 8.95
C GLY A 247 14.61 -1.20 10.46
N PRO A 248 15.67 -1.59 11.20
CA PRO A 248 15.64 -1.85 12.64
C PRO A 248 14.94 -0.76 13.46
N THR A 249 14.12 -1.15 14.44
CA THR A 249 13.56 -0.17 15.38
C THR A 249 14.63 0.24 16.37
N LEU A 250 15.20 1.44 16.21
CA LEU A 250 16.20 1.98 17.12
C LEU A 250 15.53 2.40 18.43
N ARG A 251 16.11 2.04 19.58
CA ARG A 251 15.57 2.41 20.88
C ARG A 251 16.64 2.96 21.82
N ALA A 252 16.38 4.14 22.37
CA ALA A 252 17.24 4.82 23.33
C ALA A 252 16.44 5.33 24.53
N ARG A 253 17.15 5.81 25.56
CA ARG A 253 16.54 6.58 26.64
C ARG A 253 16.87 8.06 26.48
N GLU A 254 15.92 8.91 26.84
CA GLU A 254 16.08 10.36 26.79
C GLU A 254 17.35 10.82 27.55
N GLY A 255 18.19 11.58 26.85
CA GLY A 255 19.47 12.07 27.34
C GLY A 255 20.68 11.18 27.00
N ASP A 256 20.49 9.96 26.50
CA ASP A 256 21.57 9.16 25.90
C ASP A 256 22.25 9.96 24.77
N ARG A 257 23.56 9.78 24.60
CA ARG A 257 24.27 10.23 23.39
C ARG A 257 24.17 9.13 22.37
N LEU A 258 23.66 9.42 21.18
CA LEU A 258 23.56 8.43 20.11
C LEU A 258 24.76 8.55 19.20
N ARG A 259 25.29 7.39 18.78
CA ARG A 259 26.33 7.27 17.75
C ARG A 259 25.87 6.23 16.74
N VAL A 260 25.47 6.64 15.55
CA VAL A 260 25.04 5.72 14.49
C VAL A 260 26.14 5.63 13.45
N VAL A 261 26.83 4.51 13.43
CA VAL A 261 27.85 4.19 12.41
C VAL A 261 27.12 3.67 11.19
N PHE A 262 26.91 4.56 10.22
CA PHE A 262 26.24 4.24 8.97
C PHE A 262 27.24 3.82 7.90
N LYS A 263 27.08 2.61 7.36
CA LYS A 263 27.91 2.05 6.30
C LYS A 263 27.06 1.84 5.05
N ASN A 264 27.48 2.42 3.93
CA ASN A 264 26.77 2.20 2.67
C ASN A 264 27.41 1.04 1.90
N ARG A 265 26.73 -0.10 1.84
CA ARG A 265 27.10 -1.28 1.04
C ARG A 265 26.19 -1.47 -0.19
N GLY A 266 25.24 -0.57 -0.41
CA GLY A 266 24.36 -0.57 -1.57
C GLY A 266 25.05 -0.06 -2.83
N THR A 267 24.31 -0.02 -3.93
CA THR A 267 24.82 0.44 -5.24
C THR A 267 24.65 1.95 -5.47
N HIS A 268 23.89 2.64 -4.60
CA HIS A 268 23.55 4.05 -4.73
C HIS A 268 24.04 4.85 -3.51
N PRO A 269 24.28 6.16 -3.63
CA PRO A 269 24.51 7.00 -2.45
C PRO A 269 23.27 6.99 -1.54
N HIS A 270 23.50 6.91 -0.24
CA HIS A 270 22.45 6.87 0.78
C HIS A 270 22.82 7.75 1.95
N THR A 271 21.83 8.04 2.79
CA THR A 271 21.95 8.79 4.05
C THR A 271 20.95 8.24 5.05
N ILE A 272 21.05 8.66 6.31
CA ILE A 272 19.99 8.51 7.30
C ILE A 272 19.62 9.90 7.83
N HIS A 273 18.42 10.35 7.52
CA HIS A 273 17.79 11.50 8.14
C HIS A 273 16.93 11.05 9.31
N PHE A 274 17.22 11.59 10.50
CA PHE A 274 16.47 11.31 11.71
C PHE A 274 15.40 12.37 11.92
N HIS A 275 14.21 11.96 12.35
CA HIS A 275 13.27 12.88 12.97
C HIS A 275 13.69 13.00 14.43
N GLY A 276 14.06 14.20 14.86
CA GLY A 276 14.66 14.45 16.17
C GLY A 276 15.31 15.82 16.24
N ILE A 277 15.99 16.10 17.34
CA ILE A 277 16.80 17.32 17.49
C ILE A 277 18.27 16.98 17.34
N HIS A 278 18.89 17.54 16.30
CA HIS A 278 20.30 17.34 15.98
C HIS A 278 20.86 18.57 15.25
N ALA A 279 22.18 18.65 15.19
CA ALA A 279 22.86 19.70 14.45
C ALA A 279 22.69 19.49 12.92
N ALA A 280 22.72 20.57 12.15
CA ALA A 280 22.51 20.52 10.70
C ALA A 280 23.50 19.58 9.97
N ASN A 281 24.74 19.46 10.45
CA ASN A 281 25.76 18.55 9.90
C ASN A 281 25.57 17.08 10.33
N MET A 282 24.50 16.77 11.05
CA MET A 282 24.08 15.44 11.48
C MET A 282 22.65 15.12 10.98
N ASP A 283 22.13 15.96 10.09
CA ASP A 283 20.75 15.86 9.60
C ASP A 283 20.55 14.76 8.57
N GLY A 284 21.61 14.36 7.86
CA GLY A 284 21.53 13.33 6.82
C GLY A 284 20.85 13.80 5.53
N SER A 285 20.59 15.10 5.40
CA SER A 285 20.02 15.69 4.18
C SER A 285 21.09 16.08 3.16
N LEU A 286 22.30 16.39 3.61
CA LEU A 286 23.43 16.80 2.74
C LEU A 286 24.65 15.87 2.87
N GLU A 287 24.70 15.04 3.91
CA GLU A 287 25.80 14.13 4.24
C GLU A 287 25.76 12.85 3.38
N LEU A 288 25.78 13.01 2.05
CA LEU A 288 25.73 11.89 1.10
C LEU A 288 26.87 10.89 1.35
N VAL A 289 26.51 9.65 1.66
CA VAL A 289 27.45 8.55 1.84
C VAL A 289 27.46 7.71 0.56
N ALA A 290 28.56 7.78 -0.19
CA ALA A 290 28.71 7.00 -1.41
C ALA A 290 28.87 5.49 -1.11
N PRO A 291 28.62 4.60 -2.08
CA PRO A 291 28.91 3.17 -1.95
C PRO A 291 30.33 2.91 -1.43
N GLY A 292 30.45 2.03 -0.43
CA GLY A 292 31.70 1.68 0.25
C GLY A 292 32.23 2.72 1.25
N GLN A 293 31.51 3.84 1.45
CA GLN A 293 31.85 4.84 2.47
C GLN A 293 31.05 4.63 3.75
N GLU A 294 31.48 5.33 4.80
CA GLU A 294 30.80 5.38 6.09
C GLU A 294 30.65 6.82 6.58
N PHE A 295 29.64 7.05 7.42
CA PHE A 295 29.43 8.30 8.13
C PHE A 295 28.94 7.99 9.54
N VAL A 296 29.36 8.80 10.52
CA VAL A 296 28.95 8.64 11.90
C VAL A 296 28.02 9.79 12.28
N TYR A 297 26.74 9.48 12.47
CA TYR A 297 25.79 10.44 13.02
C TYR A 297 25.92 10.47 14.54
N GLU A 298 26.06 11.66 15.12
CA GLU A 298 26.05 11.82 16.56
C GLU A 298 25.18 12.97 17.04
N PHE A 299 24.22 12.67 17.90
CA PHE A 299 23.31 13.63 18.50
C PHE A 299 22.73 13.10 19.81
N ASP A 300 22.02 13.95 20.53
CA ASP A 300 21.46 13.59 21.82
C ASP A 300 20.04 13.05 21.63
N ALA A 301 19.66 12.04 22.39
CA ALA A 301 18.33 11.45 22.32
C ALA A 301 17.30 12.40 22.97
N GLU A 302 16.78 13.35 22.19
CA GLU A 302 15.71 14.27 22.58
C GLU A 302 14.85 14.75 21.39
N PRO A 303 13.57 15.13 21.63
CA PRO A 303 12.79 14.89 22.86
C PRO A 303 12.42 13.40 22.99
N PHE A 304 11.99 12.93 24.18
CA PHE A 304 11.39 11.59 24.25
C PHE A 304 10.18 11.46 23.33
N GLY A 305 9.93 10.26 22.82
CA GLY A 305 8.79 9.98 21.95
C GLY A 305 9.05 8.87 20.95
N MET A 306 8.13 8.74 20.00
CA MET A 306 8.24 7.88 18.84
C MET A 306 8.57 8.74 17.62
N HIS A 307 9.78 8.57 17.13
CA HIS A 307 10.31 9.24 15.96
C HIS A 307 10.62 8.25 14.87
N LEU A 308 11.21 8.76 13.80
CA LEU A 308 11.39 8.07 12.54
C LEU A 308 12.82 8.31 12.06
N TYR A 309 13.28 7.47 11.15
CA TYR A 309 14.44 7.77 10.32
C TYR A 309 14.21 7.25 8.90
N HIS A 310 14.79 7.91 7.91
CA HIS A 310 14.70 7.46 6.52
C HIS A 310 15.84 8.03 5.67
N CYS A 311 16.06 7.48 4.49
CA CYS A 311 17.02 8.07 3.56
C CYS A 311 16.53 9.42 3.03
N HIS A 312 17.46 10.34 2.78
CA HIS A 312 17.18 11.69 2.29
C HIS A 312 18.01 12.04 1.03
N THR A 313 18.45 11.02 0.30
CA THR A 313 19.12 11.19 -0.99
C THR A 313 18.11 11.48 -2.11
N THR A 314 18.50 12.32 -3.08
CA THR A 314 17.65 12.63 -4.24
C THR A 314 17.75 11.54 -5.32
N PRO A 315 16.63 11.10 -5.94
CA PRO A 315 15.26 11.56 -5.71
C PRO A 315 14.63 10.97 -4.45
N LEU A 316 14.20 11.84 -3.52
CA LEU A 316 13.77 11.49 -2.16
C LEU A 316 12.75 10.35 -2.12
N ARG A 317 11.68 10.50 -2.91
CA ARG A 317 10.62 9.51 -3.01
C ARG A 317 11.14 8.11 -3.30
N LYS A 318 12.05 7.97 -4.28
CA LYS A 318 12.58 6.67 -4.72
C LYS A 318 13.32 5.96 -3.59
N HIS A 319 14.07 6.72 -2.79
CA HIS A 319 14.81 6.14 -1.66
C HIS A 319 13.89 5.66 -0.54
N ILE A 320 12.83 6.42 -0.25
CA ILE A 320 11.83 6.02 0.75
C ILE A 320 11.03 4.82 0.23
N GLU A 321 10.38 4.90 -0.94
CA GLU A 321 9.54 3.81 -1.45
C GLU A 321 10.30 2.49 -1.65
N LYS A 322 11.62 2.55 -1.86
CA LYS A 322 12.47 1.36 -1.96
C LYS A 322 12.71 0.63 -0.64
N GLY A 323 12.36 1.23 0.50
CA GLY A 323 12.43 0.57 1.81
C GLY A 323 13.37 1.21 2.84
N LEU A 324 14.05 2.32 2.51
CA LEU A 324 15.00 2.97 3.42
C LEU A 324 14.30 3.86 4.46
N TYR A 325 13.56 3.23 5.37
CA TYR A 325 12.88 3.89 6.48
C TYR A 325 12.77 2.98 7.70
N GLY A 326 12.61 3.57 8.88
CA GLY A 326 12.38 2.83 10.13
C GLY A 326 11.95 3.74 11.28
N VAL A 327 11.76 3.13 12.44
CA VAL A 327 11.27 3.79 13.66
C VAL A 327 12.42 4.01 14.64
N PHE A 328 12.39 5.15 15.31
CA PHE A 328 13.34 5.53 16.35
C PHE A 328 12.59 5.95 17.63
N ILE A 329 12.67 5.13 18.67
CA ILE A 329 11.99 5.34 19.95
C ILE A 329 12.97 5.92 20.97
N ILE A 330 12.58 7.01 21.61
CA ILE A 330 13.26 7.58 22.76
C ILE A 330 12.34 7.44 23.97
N ASP A 331 12.66 6.53 24.88
CA ASP A 331 11.92 6.37 26.13
C ASP A 331 12.11 7.58 27.04
N PRO A 332 11.06 8.08 27.71
CA PRO A 332 11.18 9.15 28.71
C PRO A 332 12.06 8.69 29.88
N LYS A 333 12.71 9.63 30.56
CA LYS A 333 13.61 9.32 31.70
C LYS A 333 12.95 8.46 32.77
N GLU A 334 11.73 8.80 33.16
CA GLU A 334 10.94 8.07 34.16
C GLU A 334 10.30 6.78 33.61
N GLY A 335 10.35 6.57 32.30
CA GLY A 335 9.71 5.46 31.60
C GLY A 335 8.20 5.67 31.40
N ARG A 336 7.60 4.74 30.64
CA ARG A 336 6.15 4.61 30.50
C ARG A 336 5.65 3.44 31.36
N PRO A 337 4.36 3.39 31.72
CA PRO A 337 3.77 2.19 32.31
C PRO A 337 4.12 0.94 31.47
N PRO A 338 4.45 -0.20 32.10
CA PRO A 338 4.75 -1.44 31.37
C PRO A 338 3.58 -1.88 30.49
N ALA A 339 3.88 -2.33 29.27
CA ALA A 339 2.92 -2.86 28.31
C ALA A 339 3.59 -3.94 27.45
N ASP A 340 2.79 -4.76 26.75
CA ASP A 340 3.26 -5.53 25.59
C ASP A 340 3.50 -4.57 24.44
N GLU A 341 4.77 -4.26 24.19
CA GLU A 341 5.20 -3.25 23.23
C GLU A 341 5.47 -3.85 21.86
N MET A 342 4.91 -3.22 20.83
CA MET A 342 5.07 -3.65 19.44
C MET A 342 5.17 -2.47 18.47
N VAL A 343 5.80 -2.69 17.32
CA VAL A 343 6.02 -1.65 16.29
C VAL A 343 5.32 -2.04 15.01
N MET A 344 4.51 -1.13 14.48
CA MET A 344 3.77 -1.29 13.25
C MET A 344 4.10 -0.15 12.28
N VAL A 345 4.79 -0.48 11.20
CA VAL A 345 5.17 0.46 10.14
C VAL A 345 4.31 0.18 8.92
N MET A 346 3.44 1.13 8.61
CA MET A 346 2.54 1.05 7.46
C MET A 346 3.30 1.55 6.22
N ASN A 347 3.27 0.77 5.14
CA ASN A 347 3.95 1.10 3.89
C ASN A 347 3.20 0.54 2.67
N GLY A 348 3.69 0.90 1.48
CA GLY A 348 3.24 0.38 0.21
C GLY A 348 4.42 0.07 -0.72
N PHE A 349 4.19 -0.82 -1.68
CA PHE A 349 5.16 -1.19 -2.70
C PHE A 349 4.57 -1.01 -4.11
N ASP A 350 5.23 -0.18 -4.91
CA ASP A 350 5.05 -0.03 -6.36
C ASP A 350 5.85 -1.13 -7.07
N THR A 351 5.19 -2.24 -7.39
CA THR A 351 5.85 -3.46 -7.90
C THR A 351 6.08 -3.44 -9.40
N ASN A 352 5.40 -2.55 -10.12
CA ASN A 352 5.51 -2.42 -11.56
C ASN A 352 6.25 -1.13 -12.00
N PHE A 353 6.58 -0.26 -11.04
CA PHE A 353 7.31 1.00 -11.16
C PHE A 353 6.57 2.11 -11.94
N ASP A 354 5.24 2.14 -11.86
CA ASP A 354 4.38 3.16 -12.49
C ASP A 354 3.99 4.32 -11.58
N THR A 355 4.58 4.40 -10.39
CA THR A 355 4.33 5.40 -9.34
C THR A 355 2.98 5.26 -8.63
N GLU A 356 2.42 4.05 -8.62
CA GLU A 356 1.26 3.67 -7.83
C GLU A 356 1.58 2.39 -7.01
N ASN A 357 1.05 2.26 -5.79
CA ASN A 357 1.29 1.05 -5.00
C ASN A 357 0.39 -0.10 -5.47
N GLU A 358 0.93 -1.32 -5.57
CA GLU A 358 0.13 -2.54 -5.77
C GLU A 358 -0.14 -3.31 -4.49
N VAL A 359 0.76 -3.16 -3.54
CA VAL A 359 0.79 -3.96 -2.31
C VAL A 359 0.89 -3.00 -1.15
N TYR A 360 0.00 -3.13 -0.17
CA TYR A 360 0.05 -2.36 1.07
C TYR A 360 0.29 -3.32 2.22
N THR A 361 1.09 -2.90 3.19
CA THR A 361 1.44 -3.78 4.29
C THR A 361 1.55 -3.02 5.60
N VAL A 362 1.65 -3.80 6.67
CA VAL A 362 2.27 -3.38 7.91
C VAL A 362 3.48 -4.28 8.13
N ASN A 363 4.66 -3.71 8.31
CA ASN A 363 5.92 -4.41 8.50
C ASN A 363 6.40 -5.27 7.32
N GLY A 364 6.10 -4.87 6.08
CA GLY A 364 6.81 -5.32 4.88
C GLY A 364 6.15 -6.44 4.05
N VAL A 365 5.24 -7.23 4.63
CA VAL A 365 4.60 -8.37 3.92
C VAL A 365 3.08 -8.25 3.96
N ALA A 366 2.44 -8.33 2.79
CA ALA A 366 0.99 -8.26 2.65
C ALA A 366 0.29 -9.45 3.31
N PHE A 367 -0.79 -9.15 4.03
CA PHE A 367 -1.61 -10.13 4.77
C PHE A 367 -0.85 -10.96 5.81
N HIS A 368 0.37 -10.55 6.21
CA HIS A 368 1.17 -11.32 7.16
C HIS A 368 0.42 -11.57 8.46
N TYR A 369 -0.05 -10.53 9.12
CA TYR A 369 -0.81 -10.67 10.38
C TYR A 369 -2.24 -11.19 10.19
N GLN A 370 -2.70 -11.39 8.96
CA GLN A 370 -3.93 -12.14 8.70
C GLN A 370 -3.66 -13.65 8.85
N ARG A 371 -2.51 -14.10 8.35
CA ARG A 371 -2.07 -15.50 8.37
C ARG A 371 -1.39 -15.87 9.69
N HIS A 372 -0.70 -14.91 10.30
CA HIS A 372 0.03 -15.01 11.56
C HIS A 372 -0.51 -13.98 12.56
N PRO A 373 -1.70 -14.20 13.15
CA PRO A 373 -2.30 -13.25 14.09
C PRO A 373 -1.35 -12.83 15.22
N VAL A 374 -1.40 -11.55 15.57
CA VAL A 374 -0.62 -10.99 16.67
C VAL A 374 -1.22 -11.46 17.99
N LYS A 375 -0.52 -12.37 18.66
CA LYS A 375 -0.94 -12.89 19.97
C LYS A 375 -0.77 -11.83 21.05
N ILE A 376 -1.83 -11.61 21.83
CA ILE A 376 -1.87 -10.71 22.99
C ILE A 376 -2.68 -11.34 24.13
N LYS A 377 -2.44 -10.89 25.36
CA LYS A 377 -3.14 -11.40 26.55
C LYS A 377 -4.37 -10.59 26.88
N LYS A 378 -5.46 -11.28 27.25
CA LYS A 378 -6.68 -10.67 27.76
C LYS A 378 -6.41 -9.83 29.00
N GLY A 379 -6.91 -8.59 29.00
CA GLY A 379 -6.68 -7.61 30.06
C GLY A 379 -5.22 -7.13 30.19
N GLY A 380 -4.31 -7.59 29.34
CA GLY A 380 -2.93 -7.13 29.30
C GLY A 380 -2.83 -5.79 28.56
N PRO A 381 -2.13 -4.78 29.13
CA PRO A 381 -1.90 -3.53 28.42
C PRO A 381 -1.02 -3.76 27.19
N VAL A 382 -1.51 -3.32 26.03
CA VAL A 382 -0.80 -3.38 24.75
C VAL A 382 -0.43 -1.97 24.33
N ARG A 383 0.79 -1.79 23.82
CA ARG A 383 1.30 -0.54 23.27
C ARG A 383 1.83 -0.77 21.85
N VAL A 384 1.18 -0.14 20.87
CA VAL A 384 1.62 -0.14 19.47
C VAL A 384 2.28 1.19 19.13
N TYR A 385 3.51 1.13 18.64
CA TYR A 385 4.21 2.24 18.01
C TYR A 385 3.86 2.24 16.51
N LEU A 386 2.95 3.10 16.09
CA LEU A 386 2.40 3.13 14.73
C LEU A 386 3.04 4.25 13.89
N ALA A 387 3.65 3.92 12.76
CA ALA A 387 4.28 4.86 11.84
C ALA A 387 3.73 4.74 10.42
N ASN A 388 3.62 5.86 9.70
CA ASN A 388 3.26 5.86 8.28
C ASN A 388 4.43 6.24 7.38
N PHE A 389 4.83 5.31 6.51
CA PHE A 389 5.81 5.52 5.43
C PHE A 389 5.26 5.23 4.04
N THR A 390 3.95 4.98 3.92
CA THR A 390 3.30 4.79 2.61
C THR A 390 3.61 5.96 1.69
N GLU A 391 4.28 5.66 0.58
CA GLU A 391 4.54 6.65 -0.46
C GLU A 391 3.44 6.68 -1.51
N PHE A 392 3.43 7.73 -2.34
CA PHE A 392 2.44 8.00 -3.41
C PHE A 392 1.03 8.37 -2.90
N ASP A 393 0.50 7.61 -1.95
CA ASP A 393 -0.78 7.86 -1.31
C ASP A 393 -0.63 8.87 -0.16
N LEU A 394 -1.44 9.93 -0.17
CA LEU A 394 -1.27 11.05 0.76
C LEU A 394 -1.62 10.74 2.22
N ILE A 395 -2.43 9.71 2.44
CA ILE A 395 -2.98 9.40 3.76
C ILE A 395 -3.16 7.90 3.91
N ASN A 396 -2.89 7.42 5.11
CA ASN A 396 -3.10 6.05 5.55
C ASN A 396 -3.98 6.05 6.81
N SER A 397 -4.50 4.90 7.25
CA SER A 397 -5.31 4.87 8.48
C SER A 397 -5.35 3.54 9.21
N MET A 398 -5.20 3.53 10.53
CA MET A 398 -5.33 2.32 11.33
C MET A 398 -6.72 2.27 11.97
N HIS A 399 -7.44 1.15 11.82
CA HIS A 399 -8.68 0.86 12.53
C HIS A 399 -8.60 -0.48 13.26
N MET A 400 -9.16 -0.52 14.48
CA MET A 400 -9.28 -1.74 15.28
C MET A 400 -10.74 -2.14 15.47
N HIS A 401 -11.03 -3.42 15.25
CA HIS A 401 -12.39 -3.95 15.45
C HIS A 401 -12.69 -4.15 16.93
N ALA A 402 -13.91 -3.76 17.30
CA ALA A 402 -14.50 -3.97 18.62
C ALA A 402 -13.62 -3.52 19.80
N ASN A 403 -12.78 -2.51 19.59
CA ASN A 403 -11.96 -1.92 20.63
C ASN A 403 -11.67 -0.44 20.35
N PHE A 404 -11.30 0.28 21.39
CA PHE A 404 -10.82 1.66 21.32
C PHE A 404 -9.41 1.71 21.92
N PHE A 405 -8.65 2.73 21.54
CA PHE A 405 -7.31 2.96 22.03
C PHE A 405 -7.12 4.42 22.40
N ASP A 406 -6.29 4.64 23.42
CA ASP A 406 -5.71 5.93 23.75
C ASP A 406 -4.59 6.23 22.75
N TYR A 407 -4.64 7.39 22.09
CA TYR A 407 -3.68 7.79 21.08
C TYR A 407 -2.80 8.95 21.54
N TYR A 408 -1.48 8.78 21.39
CA TYR A 408 -0.45 9.76 21.74
C TYR A 408 0.27 10.19 20.45
N PRO A 409 -0.14 11.30 19.80
CA PRO A 409 0.53 11.79 18.60
C PRO A 409 2.01 12.00 18.87
N THR A 410 2.88 11.39 18.05
CA THR A 410 4.35 11.43 18.22
C THR A 410 4.90 10.84 19.54
N GLY A 411 4.06 10.50 20.52
CA GLY A 411 4.51 9.95 21.80
C GLY A 411 5.33 10.90 22.68
N THR A 412 5.35 12.22 22.39
CA THR A 412 6.11 13.24 23.15
C THR A 412 5.41 13.72 24.42
N LYS A 413 4.24 13.15 24.74
CA LYS A 413 3.49 13.38 25.97
C LYS A 413 3.09 12.05 26.59
N LEU A 414 2.86 12.07 27.90
CA LEU A 414 2.39 10.92 28.68
C LEU A 414 0.86 10.86 28.81
N GLU A 415 0.16 11.86 28.29
CA GLU A 415 -1.30 11.94 28.26
C GLU A 415 -1.77 11.78 26.81
N PRO A 416 -2.80 10.95 26.55
CA PRO A 416 -3.33 10.79 25.20
C PRO A 416 -4.13 12.02 24.80
N THR A 417 -4.20 12.29 23.49
CA THR A 417 -5.01 13.39 22.96
C THR A 417 -6.38 12.93 22.47
N GLU A 418 -6.51 11.64 22.17
CA GLU A 418 -7.70 11.04 21.57
C GLU A 418 -7.94 9.66 22.21
N PHE A 419 -9.22 9.31 22.36
CA PHE A 419 -9.68 7.94 22.62
C PHE A 419 -10.61 7.56 21.47
N THR A 420 -10.13 6.69 20.58
CA THR A 420 -10.77 6.43 19.27
C THR A 420 -10.53 4.97 18.84
N ASP A 421 -11.23 4.51 17.81
CA ASP A 421 -11.02 3.20 17.17
C ASP A 421 -10.33 3.31 15.80
N THR A 422 -10.15 4.54 15.30
CA THR A 422 -9.64 4.82 13.96
C THR A 422 -8.75 6.05 13.99
N LYS A 423 -7.58 5.96 13.35
CA LYS A 423 -6.64 7.09 13.20
C LYS A 423 -6.14 7.22 11.77
N MET A 424 -6.30 8.41 11.19
CA MET A 424 -5.67 8.77 9.92
C MET A 424 -4.26 9.33 10.16
N LEU A 425 -3.30 8.97 9.31
CA LEU A 425 -1.92 9.44 9.35
C LEU A 425 -1.46 9.83 7.93
N ALA A 426 -0.97 11.05 7.74
CA ALA A 426 -0.20 11.42 6.55
C ALA A 426 1.21 10.80 6.60
N GLN A 427 1.96 10.87 5.50
CA GLN A 427 3.34 10.37 5.48
C GLN A 427 4.20 11.09 6.54
N GLY A 428 4.97 10.32 7.32
CA GLY A 428 5.80 10.85 8.41
C GLY A 428 5.03 11.14 9.71
N GLU A 429 3.70 11.07 9.69
CA GLU A 429 2.93 11.04 10.93
C GLU A 429 3.05 9.66 11.60
N ARG A 430 3.05 9.71 12.93
CA ARG A 430 3.24 8.54 13.81
C ARG A 430 2.65 8.82 15.18
N GLY A 431 2.47 7.77 15.96
CA GLY A 431 2.05 7.90 17.35
C GLY A 431 1.98 6.56 18.06
N ILE A 432 1.69 6.64 19.35
CA ILE A 432 1.55 5.46 20.20
C ILE A 432 0.05 5.21 20.39
N MET A 433 -0.37 3.96 20.23
CA MET A 433 -1.71 3.48 20.58
C MET A 433 -1.59 2.60 21.82
N GLU A 434 -2.37 2.87 22.86
CA GLU A 434 -2.46 2.02 24.05
C GLU A 434 -3.88 1.49 24.23
N PHE A 435 -4.03 0.19 24.46
CA PHE A 435 -5.33 -0.46 24.62
C PHE A 435 -5.23 -1.77 25.41
N THR A 436 -6.39 -2.33 25.74
CA THR A 436 -6.55 -3.68 26.32
C THR A 436 -7.70 -4.38 25.61
N TYR A 437 -7.68 -5.72 25.54
CA TYR A 437 -8.83 -6.50 25.10
C TYR A 437 -9.38 -7.34 26.26
N ASP A 438 -10.66 -7.19 26.57
CA ASP A 438 -11.32 -7.90 27.68
C ASP A 438 -12.10 -9.16 27.24
N ARG A 439 -11.99 -9.51 25.96
CA ARG A 439 -12.71 -10.61 25.33
C ARG A 439 -11.71 -11.44 24.53
N LEU A 440 -11.81 -12.76 24.66
CA LEU A 440 -11.01 -13.69 23.85
C LEU A 440 -11.49 -13.67 22.40
N GLY A 441 -10.60 -14.01 21.47
CA GLY A 441 -10.91 -14.22 20.07
C GLY A 441 -10.01 -13.45 19.11
N LEU A 442 -10.37 -13.50 17.82
CA LEU A 442 -9.67 -12.77 16.76
C LEU A 442 -10.36 -11.43 16.51
N PHE A 443 -9.60 -10.35 16.64
CA PHE A 443 -10.06 -8.98 16.37
C PHE A 443 -9.25 -8.39 15.22
N MET A 444 -9.95 -8.04 14.15
CA MET A 444 -9.30 -7.50 12.96
C MET A 444 -8.74 -6.11 13.23
N PHE A 445 -7.60 -5.81 12.63
CA PHE A 445 -7.11 -4.46 12.45
C PHE A 445 -6.67 -4.28 11.00
N HIS A 446 -6.94 -3.12 10.41
CA HIS A 446 -6.66 -2.90 9.00
C HIS A 446 -6.66 -1.41 8.65
N ALA A 447 -6.28 -1.15 7.40
CA ALA A 447 -6.49 0.15 6.76
C ALA A 447 -7.97 0.56 6.77
N HIS A 448 -8.35 1.71 7.31
CA HIS A 448 -9.72 2.23 7.09
C HIS A 448 -9.87 2.96 5.73
N VAL A 449 -8.92 2.74 4.83
CA VAL A 449 -9.03 2.95 3.39
C VAL A 449 -9.17 1.57 2.76
N ASN A 450 -10.38 1.22 2.32
CA ASN A 450 -10.71 -0.17 1.95
C ASN A 450 -9.76 -0.76 0.90
N GLU A 451 -9.34 0.05 -0.09
CA GLU A 451 -8.40 -0.39 -1.12
C GLU A 451 -7.10 -0.95 -0.53
N PHE A 452 -6.54 -0.30 0.48
CA PHE A 452 -5.27 -0.72 1.08
C PHE A 452 -5.44 -2.01 1.89
N ALA A 453 -6.58 -2.17 2.56
CA ALA A 453 -6.91 -3.40 3.28
C ALA A 453 -7.07 -4.59 2.32
N GLU A 454 -7.74 -4.38 1.19
CA GLU A 454 -7.92 -5.39 0.12
C GLU A 454 -6.61 -5.71 -0.62
N LEU A 455 -5.62 -4.83 -0.54
CA LEU A 455 -4.30 -4.98 -1.17
C LEU A 455 -3.18 -5.38 -0.19
N GLY A 456 -3.52 -5.79 1.04
CA GLY A 456 -2.57 -6.45 1.96
C GLY A 456 -2.51 -5.90 3.37
N TRP A 457 -2.96 -4.66 3.61
CA TRP A 457 -2.87 -4.05 4.93
C TRP A 457 -4.06 -4.46 5.82
N LEU A 458 -4.01 -5.72 6.26
CA LEU A 458 -5.00 -6.35 7.13
C LEU A 458 -4.32 -7.38 8.04
N GLY A 459 -4.75 -7.42 9.30
CA GLY A 459 -4.30 -8.40 10.28
C GLY A 459 -5.31 -8.68 11.38
N PHE A 460 -4.95 -9.58 12.30
CA PHE A 460 -5.73 -9.88 13.50
C PHE A 460 -4.88 -9.81 14.75
N PHE A 461 -5.46 -9.31 15.84
CA PHE A 461 -5.02 -9.63 17.19
C PHE A 461 -5.72 -10.92 17.65
N GLU A 462 -4.95 -11.91 18.09
CA GLU A 462 -5.45 -13.12 18.75
C GLU A 462 -5.35 -12.93 20.27
N VAL A 463 -6.50 -12.73 20.91
CA VAL A 463 -6.58 -12.51 22.36
C VAL A 463 -6.71 -13.84 23.08
N GLU A 464 -5.65 -14.22 23.78
CA GLU A 464 -5.51 -15.44 24.58
C GLU A 464 -5.63 -15.14 26.09
N GLU A 465 -5.78 -16.18 26.93
CA GLU A 465 -5.91 -16.03 28.40
C GLU A 465 -4.63 -15.57 29.13
#